data_AF-A0A7V8Y1I3-F1
#
_entry.id   AF-A0A7V8Y1I3-F1
#
_cell.length_a   1.000
_cell.length_b   1.000
_cell.length_c   1.000
_cell.angle_alpha   90.00
_cell.angle_beta   90.00
_cell.angle_gamma   90.00
#
_symmetry.space_group_name_H-M   'P 1'
#
loop_
_entity.id
_entity.type
_entity.pdbx_description
1 polymer ?
#
loop_
_entity_poly.entity_id
_entity_poly.type
_entity_poly.pdbx_seq_one_letter_code
_entity_poly.pdbx_strand_id
1 'polypeptide(L)'
;MLVPVSWLADHVQLPADITPEQLGDAFVRVGLEVEELHAPPSVTGELVVGRVREIEELTGLKKPIRFVMLDDGGADPRGVICGATNFSVGDLVVVARPGVVLPGDFAISARTTYGRVSDGMICSVRELGLGTEHTGILVLPPGVAEPGADAGPLLGLDDTVVELAITPDRGYCFSVRGLARELASALDLPFSDPASVELPASDGEAWPVRIEDPVGCRRFVARRVTGVDPTAPSPWWMQRRLLAAGMRPLGLAVDVTNYVMLELGQPLHAFDADLLDGPIVVRRAQQGEKLTTLDGSDRVLDPDDILITDGSGPIGLAAVMGGASTEISDKTSDVVIEAANWDPPSVARAARRHKLPSEAAKRFERGVDPTLGPVAARRVADLLVTYGGGTIAEVASIVGEAQRREVITICADLPRRVSGIDIDASTAVEALRTVGCEAEQDGDELRARPSMWRSDITDPYDLVEEVARIVGYDKVPSVLPAAPAGRGLTKRQRLRRRVGLAIAAHGYVEVLSYPFIGEADFAGLQLDATDGRRVSMRLANPLSDSEPLLRTTLLPGLLKALSRNTGRGQLNLGLFEQGTVFLPPLEDRPKAPKLGVEHRPSDEELKQLEAALPYQPL
;
A
#
# COMPACT_ATOMS: atom_id res chain seq x y z
N MET A 1 3.48 4.15 1.80
CA MET A 1 4.60 3.17 1.82
C MET A 1 5.69 3.77 2.67
N LEU A 2 6.22 3.03 3.63
CA LEU A 2 7.31 3.49 4.50
C LEU A 2 8.66 2.99 3.95
N VAL A 3 9.66 3.86 3.90
CA VAL A 3 11.02 3.50 3.50
C VAL A 3 12.06 4.27 4.31
N PRO A 4 13.03 3.60 4.96
CA PRO A 4 14.16 4.28 5.59
C PRO A 4 15.12 4.88 4.56
N VAL A 5 15.61 6.09 4.82
CA VAL A 5 16.54 6.81 3.93
C VAL A 5 17.84 6.02 3.74
N SER A 6 18.35 5.39 4.80
CA SER A 6 19.55 4.56 4.72
C SER A 6 19.45 3.44 3.68
N TRP A 7 18.24 2.90 3.44
CA TRP A 7 18.04 1.83 2.46
C TRP A 7 17.96 2.37 1.02
N LEU A 8 17.42 3.57 0.82
CA LEU A 8 17.51 4.24 -0.48
C LEU A 8 18.97 4.55 -0.84
N ALA A 9 19.77 4.94 0.16
CA ALA A 9 21.19 5.26 -0.02
C ALA A 9 22.06 4.07 -0.49
N ASP A 10 21.61 2.83 -0.30
CA ASP A 10 22.29 1.64 -0.85
C ASP A 10 22.27 1.61 -2.39
N HIS A 11 21.28 2.26 -3.01
CA HIS A 11 21.00 2.18 -4.44
C HIS A 11 21.18 3.52 -5.16
N VAL A 12 21.21 4.63 -4.42
CA VAL A 12 21.40 6.00 -4.94
C VAL A 12 22.49 6.68 -4.13
N GLN A 13 23.44 7.31 -4.82
CA GLN A 13 24.52 8.06 -4.18
C GLN A 13 24.01 9.43 -3.69
N LEU A 14 23.35 9.44 -2.53
CA LEU A 14 22.81 10.67 -1.94
C LEU A 14 23.94 11.61 -1.47
N PRO A 15 23.79 12.93 -1.65
CA PRO A 15 24.70 13.92 -1.07
C PRO A 15 24.77 13.74 0.46
N ALA A 16 25.97 13.84 1.04
CA ALA A 16 26.16 13.62 2.47
C ALA A 16 25.45 14.65 3.37
N ASP A 17 25.13 15.83 2.81
CA ASP A 17 24.45 16.94 3.48
C ASP A 17 22.96 17.07 3.10
N ILE A 18 22.39 16.09 2.37
CA ILE A 18 20.97 16.12 2.01
C ILE A 18 20.09 16.08 3.27
N THR A 19 19.18 17.03 3.39
CA THR A 19 18.22 17.04 4.51
C THR A 19 16.98 16.20 4.19
N PRO A 20 16.26 15.69 5.20
CA PRO A 20 14.97 15.03 4.99
C PRO A 20 13.97 15.86 4.18
N GLU A 21 13.94 17.18 4.36
CA GLU A 21 13.05 18.08 3.64
C GLU A 21 13.42 18.16 2.15
N GLN A 22 14.71 18.27 1.83
CA GLN A 22 15.18 18.25 0.43
C GLN A 22 14.87 16.92 -0.26
N LEU A 23 14.97 15.82 0.48
CA LEU A 23 14.56 14.50 0.00
C LEU A 23 13.05 14.45 -0.28
N GLY A 24 12.24 15.01 0.63
CA GLY A 24 10.80 15.13 0.42
C GLY A 24 10.44 15.97 -0.81
N ASP A 25 11.07 17.12 -0.98
CA ASP A 25 10.91 17.99 -2.14
C ASP A 25 11.28 17.29 -3.45
N ALA A 26 12.33 16.45 -3.43
CA ALA A 26 12.74 15.67 -4.59
C ALA A 26 11.66 14.67 -5.01
N PHE A 27 11.05 13.94 -4.07
CA PHE A 27 9.93 13.05 -4.34
C PHE A 27 8.69 13.80 -4.87
N VAL A 28 8.33 14.92 -4.25
CA VAL A 28 7.19 15.74 -4.69
C VAL A 28 7.38 16.25 -6.11
N ARG A 29 8.60 16.68 -6.47
CA ARG A 29 8.93 17.15 -7.83
C ARG A 29 8.67 16.09 -8.90
N VAL A 30 8.88 14.82 -8.58
CA VAL A 30 8.64 13.69 -9.49
C VAL A 30 7.25 13.08 -9.35
N GLY A 31 6.34 13.73 -8.62
CA GLY A 31 4.93 13.34 -8.52
C GLY A 31 4.63 12.31 -7.44
N LEU A 32 5.52 12.11 -6.46
CA LEU A 32 5.31 11.24 -5.33
C LEU A 32 4.98 12.08 -4.08
N GLU A 33 3.74 11.95 -3.59
CA GLU A 33 3.28 12.66 -2.40
C GLU A 33 3.93 12.07 -1.15
N VAL A 34 4.57 12.93 -0.36
CA VAL A 34 5.13 12.62 0.96
C VAL A 34 4.05 12.92 1.99
N GLU A 35 3.52 11.88 2.64
CA GLU A 35 2.52 12.03 3.71
C GLU A 35 3.17 12.52 5.00
N GLU A 36 4.31 11.93 5.36
CA GLU A 36 5.04 12.25 6.59
C GLU A 36 6.53 11.92 6.47
N LEU A 37 7.36 12.74 7.11
CA LEU A 37 8.77 12.44 7.37
C LEU A 37 8.91 12.06 8.85
N HIS A 38 9.05 10.78 9.12
CA HIS A 38 9.21 10.25 10.46
C HIS A 38 10.65 10.48 10.93
N ALA A 39 10.84 11.52 11.72
CA ALA A 39 12.13 11.84 12.32
C ALA A 39 12.62 10.68 13.21
N PRO A 40 13.94 10.48 13.32
CA PRO A 40 14.48 9.47 14.21
C PRO A 40 14.01 9.68 15.66
N PRO A 41 13.68 8.62 16.43
CA PRO A 41 13.20 8.78 17.79
C PRO A 41 14.20 9.48 18.70
N SER A 42 13.75 10.48 19.45
CA SER A 42 14.62 11.20 20.39
C SER A 42 14.89 10.33 21.63
N VAL A 43 16.09 9.76 21.70
CA VAL A 43 16.65 9.12 22.89
C VAL A 43 17.88 9.90 23.33
N THR A 44 17.98 10.20 24.62
CA THR A 44 19.18 10.81 25.21
C THR A 44 19.70 9.96 26.37
N GLY A 45 21.00 9.99 26.62
CA GLY A 45 21.65 9.18 27.67
C GLY A 45 22.19 7.84 27.18
N GLU A 46 22.61 6.98 28.11
CA GLU A 46 23.25 5.69 27.79
C GLU A 46 22.24 4.57 27.49
N LEU A 47 21.84 4.46 26.22
CA LEU A 47 21.07 3.32 25.72
C LEU A 47 22.04 2.23 25.21
N VAL A 48 22.04 1.07 25.85
CA VAL A 48 23.06 0.03 25.59
C VAL A 48 22.45 -1.33 25.29
N VAL A 49 23.22 -2.19 24.64
CA VAL A 49 22.91 -3.61 24.51
C VAL A 49 23.24 -4.32 25.82
N GLY A 50 22.32 -5.15 26.32
CA GLY A 50 22.53 -6.00 27.48
C GLY A 50 22.29 -7.47 27.16
N ARG A 51 22.93 -8.37 27.91
CA ARG A 51 22.73 -9.82 27.86
C ARG A 51 22.07 -10.30 29.14
N VAL A 52 20.99 -11.05 28.99
CA VAL A 52 20.25 -11.62 30.12
C VAL A 52 21.07 -12.72 30.78
N ARG A 53 21.44 -12.54 32.05
CA ARG A 53 22.24 -13.50 32.84
C ARG A 53 21.39 -14.41 33.71
N GLU A 54 20.39 -13.86 34.37
CA GLU A 54 19.51 -14.60 35.27
C GLU A 54 18.10 -14.01 35.24
N ILE A 55 17.09 -14.88 35.39
CA ILE A 55 15.68 -14.50 35.47
C ILE A 55 15.10 -15.13 36.75
N GLU A 56 14.71 -14.28 37.71
CA GLU A 56 13.92 -14.66 38.89
C GLU A 56 12.45 -14.30 38.66
N GLU A 57 11.54 -15.28 38.66
CA GLU A 57 10.10 -15.01 38.59
C GLU A 57 9.53 -14.63 39.96
N LEU A 58 8.96 -13.43 40.05
CA LEU A 58 8.36 -12.94 41.29
C LEU A 58 6.95 -13.52 41.47
N THR A 59 6.75 -14.27 42.55
CA THR A 59 5.49 -14.94 42.87
C THR A 59 4.54 -14.03 43.67
N GLY A 60 3.23 -14.33 43.63
CA GLY A 60 2.21 -13.61 44.40
C GLY A 60 1.65 -12.32 43.76
N LEU A 61 1.94 -12.09 42.47
CA LEU A 61 1.47 -10.92 41.71
C LEU A 61 0.38 -11.31 40.69
N LYS A 62 -0.44 -10.34 40.28
CA LYS A 62 -1.52 -10.56 39.28
C LYS A 62 -1.01 -10.86 37.87
N LYS A 63 0.21 -10.42 37.55
CA LYS A 63 0.89 -10.62 36.26
C LYS A 63 2.25 -11.29 36.52
N PRO A 64 2.77 -12.08 35.57
CA PRO A 64 4.14 -12.57 35.66
C PRO A 64 5.09 -11.37 35.59
N ILE A 65 5.86 -11.16 36.66
CA ILE A 65 6.90 -10.13 36.75
C ILE A 65 8.22 -10.83 36.99
N ARG A 66 9.24 -10.44 36.25
CA ARG A 66 10.59 -11.01 36.30
C ARG A 66 11.56 -9.98 36.87
N PHE A 67 12.39 -10.39 37.82
CA PHE A 67 13.60 -9.67 38.19
C PHE A 67 14.76 -10.28 37.42
N VAL A 68 15.39 -9.45 36.58
CA VAL A 68 16.34 -9.89 35.57
C VAL A 68 17.70 -9.29 35.89
N MET A 69 18.72 -10.15 35.97
CA MET A 69 20.11 -9.70 36.05
C MET A 69 20.68 -9.58 34.64
N LEU A 70 21.17 -8.41 34.30
CA LEU A 70 21.69 -8.06 32.98
C LEU A 70 23.20 -7.81 33.08
N ASP A 71 23.95 -8.33 32.12
CA ASP A 71 25.28 -7.82 31.79
C ASP A 71 25.11 -6.75 30.71
N ASP A 72 25.38 -5.51 31.05
CA ASP A 72 25.27 -4.36 30.14
C ASP A 72 26.64 -3.71 29.90
N GLY A 73 27.73 -4.45 30.09
CA GLY A 73 29.11 -3.95 30.02
C GLY A 73 29.55 -3.11 31.23
N GLY A 74 28.72 -2.99 32.27
CA GLY A 74 29.11 -2.45 33.57
C GLY A 74 30.03 -3.40 34.37
N ALA A 75 30.63 -2.88 35.44
CA ALA A 75 31.51 -3.67 36.32
C ALA A 75 30.76 -4.77 37.10
N ASP A 76 29.50 -4.49 37.47
CA ASP A 76 28.62 -5.41 38.19
C ASP A 76 27.32 -5.64 37.39
N PRO A 77 26.71 -6.85 37.45
CA PRO A 77 25.43 -7.11 36.82
C PRO A 77 24.32 -6.19 37.33
N ARG A 78 23.50 -5.68 36.41
CA ARG A 78 22.41 -4.74 36.68
C ARG A 78 21.09 -5.48 36.89
N GLY A 79 20.43 -5.23 38.01
CA GLY A 79 19.10 -5.77 38.28
C GLY A 79 17.99 -4.89 37.71
N VAL A 80 17.12 -5.44 36.86
CA VAL A 80 15.98 -4.73 36.24
C VAL A 80 14.70 -5.54 36.38
N ILE A 81 13.59 -4.85 36.63
CA ILE A 81 12.25 -5.47 36.62
C ILE A 81 11.67 -5.40 35.21
N CYS A 82 11.23 -6.55 34.69
CA CYS A 82 10.57 -6.65 33.39
C CYS A 82 9.28 -7.47 33.51
N GLY A 83 8.21 -7.02 32.85
CA GLY A 83 6.94 -7.75 32.78
C GLY A 83 6.75 -8.57 31.49
N ALA A 84 7.70 -8.49 30.56
CA ALA A 84 7.64 -9.24 29.31
C ALA A 84 8.11 -10.69 29.50
N THR A 85 7.61 -11.58 28.65
CA THR A 85 7.91 -13.03 28.73
C THR A 85 8.54 -13.61 27.47
N ASN A 86 8.74 -12.78 26.43
CA ASN A 86 9.23 -13.18 25.10
C ASN A 86 10.77 -13.29 25.02
N PHE A 87 11.47 -13.44 26.15
CA PHE A 87 12.93 -13.54 26.22
C PHE A 87 13.36 -14.55 27.29
N SER A 88 14.58 -15.05 27.13
CA SER A 88 15.23 -16.10 27.91
C SER A 88 16.62 -15.69 28.37
N VAL A 89 17.21 -16.49 29.28
CA VAL A 89 18.62 -16.32 29.68
C VAL A 89 19.53 -16.52 28.47
N GLY A 90 20.47 -15.61 28.27
CA GLY A 90 21.38 -15.57 27.13
C GLY A 90 21.00 -14.55 26.05
N ASP A 91 19.74 -14.12 26.01
CA ASP A 91 19.26 -13.20 24.97
C ASP A 91 19.92 -11.82 25.08
N LEU A 92 20.12 -11.20 23.91
CA LEU A 92 20.51 -9.80 23.79
C LEU A 92 19.27 -8.93 23.77
N VAL A 93 19.27 -7.88 24.58
CA VAL A 93 18.14 -6.94 24.76
C VAL A 93 18.65 -5.51 24.77
N VAL A 94 17.76 -4.54 24.58
CA VAL A 94 18.10 -3.11 24.70
C VAL A 94 17.78 -2.62 26.10
N VAL A 95 18.75 -2.01 26.76
CA VAL A 95 18.68 -1.55 28.14
C VAL A 95 18.81 -0.04 28.20
N ALA A 96 17.79 0.62 28.75
CA ALA A 96 17.87 2.03 29.12
C ALA A 96 18.36 2.15 30.57
N ARG A 97 19.55 2.72 30.74
CA ARG A 97 20.13 2.99 32.07
C ARG A 97 19.46 4.19 32.75
N PRO A 98 19.55 4.31 34.08
CA PRO A 98 19.15 5.54 34.77
C PRO A 98 19.82 6.77 34.14
N GLY A 99 19.03 7.82 33.90
CA GLY A 99 19.47 9.02 33.17
C GLY A 99 19.11 9.01 31.68
N VAL A 100 18.73 7.86 31.11
CA VAL A 100 18.17 7.81 29.75
C VAL A 100 16.81 8.49 29.72
N VAL A 101 16.53 9.27 28.67
CA VAL A 101 15.19 9.77 28.36
C VAL A 101 14.74 9.14 27.05
N LEU A 102 13.65 8.36 27.12
CA LEU A 102 13.02 7.71 25.97
C LEU A 102 11.98 8.65 25.31
N PRO A 103 11.55 8.36 24.07
CA PRO A 103 10.50 9.12 23.38
C PRO A 103 9.28 9.41 24.24
N GLY A 104 8.76 10.64 24.12
CA GLY A 104 7.68 11.15 24.97
C GLY A 104 8.13 11.66 26.34
N ASP A 105 9.39 12.13 26.45
CA ASP A 105 10.01 12.68 27.65
C ASP A 105 10.01 11.72 28.85
N PHE A 106 10.17 10.43 28.57
CA PHE A 106 10.11 9.39 29.60
C PHE A 106 11.49 9.13 30.21
N ALA A 107 11.78 9.83 31.31
CA ALA A 107 13.05 9.71 32.03
C ALA A 107 13.15 8.42 32.86
N ILE A 108 14.25 7.70 32.70
CA ILE A 108 14.57 6.47 33.41
C ILE A 108 15.34 6.78 34.69
N SER A 109 14.90 6.19 35.80
CA SER A 109 15.56 6.32 37.11
C SER A 109 15.56 4.98 37.84
N ALA A 110 16.58 4.74 38.68
CA ALA A 110 16.57 3.61 39.59
C ALA A 110 15.39 3.73 40.57
N ARG A 111 14.56 2.69 40.67
CA ARG A 111 13.39 2.69 41.57
C ARG A 111 13.18 1.33 42.21
N THR A 112 12.70 1.34 43.45
CA THR A 112 12.28 0.11 44.12
C THR A 112 10.85 -0.23 43.70
N THR A 113 10.65 -1.39 43.11
CA THR A 113 9.33 -1.89 42.72
C THR A 113 9.28 -3.40 42.88
N TYR A 114 8.11 -3.93 43.25
CA TYR A 114 7.91 -5.36 43.53
C TYR A 114 8.94 -5.98 44.51
N GLY A 115 9.42 -5.19 45.47
CA GLY A 115 10.38 -5.66 46.49
C GLY A 115 11.83 -5.80 46.02
N ARG A 116 12.17 -5.34 44.81
CA ARG A 116 13.52 -5.31 44.25
C ARG A 116 13.86 -3.90 43.76
N VAL A 117 15.15 -3.59 43.67
CA VAL A 117 15.62 -2.36 43.03
C VAL A 117 15.72 -2.62 41.52
N SER A 118 14.98 -1.87 40.71
CA SER A 118 15.08 -1.87 39.25
C SER A 118 15.95 -0.71 38.83
N ASP A 119 17.18 -1.00 38.42
CA ASP A 119 18.20 -0.03 38.07
C ASP A 119 18.25 0.24 36.56
N GLY A 120 17.10 0.59 35.99
CA GLY A 120 16.91 0.78 34.55
C GLY A 120 15.64 0.09 34.03
N MET A 121 15.59 -0.12 32.72
CA MET A 121 14.48 -0.73 31.98
C MET A 121 14.98 -1.52 30.77
N ILE A 122 14.34 -2.66 30.47
CA ILE A 122 14.51 -3.34 29.18
C ILE A 122 13.43 -2.83 28.23
N CYS A 123 13.82 -2.37 27.05
CA CYS A 123 12.95 -1.60 26.16
C CYS A 123 12.23 -2.46 25.11
N SER A 124 10.99 -2.10 24.82
CA SER A 124 10.20 -2.58 23.68
C SER A 124 10.42 -1.74 22.42
N VAL A 125 9.99 -2.26 21.26
CA VAL A 125 10.01 -1.55 19.97
C VAL A 125 9.24 -0.23 20.06
N ARG A 126 8.07 -0.21 20.70
CA ARG A 126 7.26 0.99 20.87
C ARG A 126 7.90 2.01 21.82
N GLU A 127 8.47 1.58 22.93
CA GLU A 127 9.14 2.50 23.87
C GLU A 127 10.36 3.17 23.22
N LEU A 128 11.03 2.49 22.29
CA LEU A 128 12.13 3.04 21.50
C LEU A 128 11.66 3.90 20.31
N GLY A 129 10.35 3.97 20.04
CA GLY A 129 9.80 4.69 18.88
C GLY A 129 10.09 4.01 17.53
N LEU A 130 10.48 2.73 17.52
CA LEU A 130 10.84 1.99 16.30
C LEU A 130 9.63 1.35 15.59
N GLY A 131 8.45 1.40 16.21
CA GLY A 131 7.22 0.79 15.67
C GLY A 131 6.07 0.79 16.67
N THR A 132 4.95 0.17 16.31
CA THR A 132 3.71 0.17 17.12
C THR A 132 3.52 -1.08 18.00
N GLU A 133 4.45 -2.03 17.90
CA GLU A 133 4.46 -3.31 18.62
C GLU A 133 4.60 -3.08 20.14
N HIS A 134 3.78 -3.78 20.94
CA HIS A 134 3.78 -3.65 22.41
C HIS A 134 3.67 -4.99 23.16
N THR A 135 3.76 -6.12 22.46
CA THR A 135 3.70 -7.49 23.01
C THR A 135 5.11 -8.01 23.33
N GLY A 136 5.76 -7.33 24.27
CA GLY A 136 7.05 -7.75 24.82
C GLY A 136 8.16 -6.73 24.63
N ILE A 137 9.40 -7.18 24.82
CA ILE A 137 10.61 -6.37 24.63
C ILE A 137 11.27 -6.65 23.29
N LEU A 138 12.18 -5.77 22.86
CA LEU A 138 13.04 -6.02 21.70
C LEU A 138 14.14 -7.02 22.08
N VAL A 139 14.13 -8.17 21.43
CA VAL A 139 15.19 -9.19 21.51
C VAL A 139 16.03 -9.10 20.23
N LEU A 140 17.33 -8.90 20.40
CA LEU A 140 18.28 -8.78 19.31
C LEU A 140 18.83 -10.16 18.93
N PRO A 141 19.07 -10.44 17.63
CA PRO A 141 19.70 -11.67 17.21
C PRO A 141 21.07 -11.89 17.89
N PRO A 142 21.44 -13.14 18.20
CA PRO A 142 22.74 -13.45 18.77
C PRO A 142 23.90 -12.93 17.91
N GLY A 143 24.96 -12.43 18.57
CA GLY A 143 26.18 -11.99 17.89
C GLY A 143 26.10 -10.65 17.17
N VAL A 144 24.98 -9.92 17.25
CA VAL A 144 24.86 -8.60 16.60
C VAL A 144 25.73 -7.53 17.26
N ALA A 145 25.91 -7.62 18.58
CA ALA A 145 26.70 -6.68 19.38
C ALA A 145 27.10 -7.33 20.70
N GLU A 146 28.14 -6.79 21.34
CA GLU A 146 28.52 -7.18 22.70
C GLU A 146 27.78 -6.36 23.76
N PRO A 147 27.57 -6.92 24.97
CA PRO A 147 27.07 -6.17 26.11
C PRO A 147 27.82 -4.86 26.35
N GLY A 148 27.07 -3.77 26.54
CA GLY A 148 27.58 -2.42 26.72
C GLY A 148 27.83 -1.63 25.44
N ALA A 149 27.67 -2.23 24.26
CA ALA A 149 27.68 -1.48 23.01
C ALA A 149 26.53 -0.46 22.97
N ASP A 150 26.78 0.69 22.35
CA ASP A 150 25.74 1.71 22.10
C ASP A 150 24.66 1.13 21.19
N ALA A 151 23.41 1.15 21.66
CA ALA A 151 22.27 0.65 20.90
C ALA A 151 21.78 1.65 19.86
N GLY A 152 22.06 2.95 19.98
CA GLY A 152 21.52 3.98 19.08
C GLY A 152 21.81 3.72 17.60
N PRO A 153 23.10 3.66 17.18
CA PRO A 153 23.47 3.35 15.81
C PRO A 153 23.00 1.97 15.34
N LEU A 154 23.00 0.98 16.24
CA LEU A 154 22.54 -0.38 15.95
C LEU A 154 21.05 -0.39 15.57
N LEU A 155 20.24 0.34 16.32
CA LEU A 155 18.79 0.43 16.13
C LEU A 155 18.40 1.37 14.98
N GLY A 156 19.33 2.21 14.51
CA GLY A 156 19.04 3.22 13.50
C GLY A 156 18.29 4.43 14.04
N LEU A 157 18.58 4.83 15.28
CA LEU A 157 17.97 6.03 15.89
C LEU A 157 18.48 7.36 15.28
N ASP A 158 19.21 7.28 14.17
CA ASP A 158 19.67 8.38 13.33
C ASP A 158 19.04 8.36 11.92
N ASP A 159 18.21 7.36 11.61
CA ASP A 159 17.65 7.13 10.28
C ASP A 159 16.23 7.68 10.17
N THR A 160 15.99 8.48 9.14
CA THR A 160 14.66 9.02 8.86
C THR A 160 13.86 8.01 8.03
N VAL A 161 12.57 7.88 8.32
CA VAL A 161 11.65 7.07 7.50
C VAL A 161 10.72 7.99 6.71
N VAL A 162 10.67 7.81 5.40
CA VAL A 162 9.78 8.57 4.51
C VAL A 162 8.50 7.77 4.29
N GLU A 163 7.35 8.41 4.51
CA GLU A 163 6.04 7.86 4.19
C GLU A 163 5.48 8.48 2.91
N LEU A 164 5.20 7.64 1.92
CA LEU A 164 4.76 8.08 0.59
C LEU A 164 3.37 7.54 0.22
N ALA A 165 2.50 8.41 -0.26
CA ALA A 165 1.22 8.06 -0.88
C ALA A 165 1.43 7.76 -2.37
N ILE A 166 1.75 6.49 -2.67
CA ILE A 166 1.96 6.07 -4.05
C ILE A 166 0.62 6.01 -4.79
N THR A 167 0.53 6.66 -5.94
CA THR A 167 -0.66 6.64 -6.81
C THR A 167 -0.80 5.29 -7.53
N PRO A 168 -2.01 4.91 -8.01
CA PRO A 168 -2.24 3.58 -8.59
C PRO A 168 -1.47 3.30 -9.90
N ASP A 169 -1.11 4.31 -10.67
CA ASP A 169 -0.32 4.24 -11.91
C ASP A 169 1.15 3.90 -11.64
N ARG A 170 1.69 4.29 -10.48
CA ARG A 170 3.12 4.10 -10.14
C ARG A 170 3.36 2.83 -9.33
N GLY A 171 2.82 1.70 -9.78
CA GLY A 171 2.98 0.40 -9.11
C GLY A 171 4.44 0.03 -8.80
N TYR A 172 5.37 0.35 -9.71
CA TYR A 172 6.81 0.12 -9.54
C TYR A 172 7.42 0.87 -8.32
N CYS A 173 6.82 1.99 -7.90
CA CYS A 173 7.23 2.75 -6.71
C CYS A 173 6.78 2.12 -5.39
N PHE A 174 6.09 0.98 -5.38
CA PHE A 174 5.91 0.15 -4.17
C PHE A 174 7.16 -0.68 -3.82
N SER A 175 8.34 -0.13 -4.08
CA SER A 175 9.62 -0.77 -3.82
C SER A 175 10.73 0.24 -3.62
N VAL A 176 11.76 -0.17 -2.88
CA VAL A 176 13.00 0.60 -2.75
C VAL A 176 13.63 0.79 -4.12
N ARG A 177 13.66 -0.24 -4.97
CA ARG A 177 14.10 -0.17 -6.38
C ARG A 177 13.44 0.97 -7.15
N GLY A 178 12.11 1.07 -7.09
CA GLY A 178 11.35 2.10 -7.81
C GLY A 178 11.56 3.49 -7.24
N LEU A 179 11.51 3.63 -5.91
CA LEU A 179 11.70 4.91 -5.23
C LEU A 179 13.13 5.45 -5.39
N ALA A 180 14.14 4.58 -5.28
CA ALA A 180 15.53 4.91 -5.55
C ALA A 180 15.71 5.41 -6.99
N ARG A 181 15.08 4.77 -7.98
CA ARG A 181 15.14 5.20 -9.38
C ARG A 181 14.51 6.58 -9.59
N GLU A 182 13.33 6.83 -9.03
CA GLU A 182 12.69 8.15 -9.13
C GLU A 182 13.50 9.23 -8.43
N LEU A 183 14.04 8.92 -7.25
CA LEU A 183 14.89 9.85 -6.50
C LEU A 183 16.18 10.19 -7.25
N ALA A 184 16.82 9.17 -7.85
CA ALA A 184 17.99 9.37 -8.69
C ALA A 184 17.67 10.26 -9.89
N SER A 185 16.50 10.09 -10.50
CA SER A 185 16.02 10.93 -11.60
C SER A 185 15.74 12.37 -11.15
N ALA A 186 15.17 12.56 -9.96
CA ALA A 186 14.84 13.87 -9.40
C ALA A 186 16.08 14.72 -9.06
N LEU A 187 17.15 14.06 -8.62
CA LEU A 187 18.38 14.68 -8.13
C LEU A 187 19.54 14.60 -9.13
N ASP A 188 19.32 14.01 -10.31
CA ASP A 188 20.36 13.76 -11.33
C ASP A 188 21.55 12.96 -10.77
N LEU A 189 21.25 11.84 -10.10
CA LEU A 189 22.23 10.99 -9.43
C LEU A 189 22.39 9.63 -10.13
N PRO A 190 23.57 8.99 -10.01
CA PRO A 190 23.74 7.61 -10.44
C PRO A 190 22.82 6.67 -9.67
N PHE A 191 22.16 5.76 -10.39
CA PHE A 191 21.32 4.70 -9.84
C PHE A 191 21.92 3.32 -10.16
N SER A 192 22.03 2.48 -9.14
CA SER A 192 22.39 1.07 -9.30
C SER A 192 21.13 0.22 -9.13
N ASP A 193 20.64 -0.39 -10.22
CA ASP A 193 19.43 -1.22 -10.15
C ASP A 193 19.73 -2.55 -9.42
N PRO A 194 19.15 -2.79 -8.23
CA PRO A 194 19.35 -4.05 -7.50
C PRO A 194 18.82 -5.27 -8.25
N ALA A 195 17.95 -5.09 -9.26
CA ALA A 195 17.46 -6.17 -10.10
C ALA A 195 18.34 -6.45 -11.33
N SER A 196 19.37 -5.64 -11.59
CA SER A 196 20.28 -5.82 -12.74
C SER A 196 21.28 -6.94 -12.47
N VAL A 197 20.80 -8.17 -12.39
CA VAL A 197 21.58 -9.38 -12.11
C VAL A 197 21.47 -10.34 -13.29
N GLU A 198 22.61 -10.81 -13.78
CA GLU A 198 22.64 -11.89 -14.78
C GLU A 198 22.35 -13.24 -14.09
N LEU A 199 21.33 -13.93 -14.60
CA LEU A 199 20.98 -15.27 -14.14
C LEU A 199 21.40 -16.31 -15.17
N PRO A 200 21.86 -17.50 -14.74
CA PRO A 200 22.05 -18.61 -15.66
C PRO A 200 20.70 -19.00 -16.28
N ALA A 201 20.73 -19.37 -17.56
CA ALA A 201 19.59 -19.99 -18.21
C ALA A 201 19.18 -21.26 -17.46
N SER A 202 17.88 -21.51 -17.40
CA SER A 202 17.31 -22.64 -16.67
C SER A 202 16.21 -23.27 -17.50
N ASP A 203 16.49 -24.47 -18.00
CA ASP A 203 15.56 -25.30 -18.79
C ASP A 203 15.04 -26.50 -17.98
N GLY A 204 15.31 -26.52 -16.68
CA GLY A 204 14.89 -27.59 -15.77
C GLY A 204 13.65 -27.26 -14.96
N GLU A 205 13.22 -28.22 -14.16
CA GLU A 205 12.02 -28.13 -13.33
C GLU A 205 12.43 -28.34 -11.86
N ALA A 206 12.51 -27.27 -11.08
CA ALA A 206 12.80 -27.34 -9.65
C ALA A 206 11.60 -27.87 -8.85
N TRP A 207 10.39 -27.57 -9.33
CA TRP A 207 9.13 -28.12 -8.88
C TRP A 207 8.13 -28.12 -10.05
N PRO A 208 7.27 -29.14 -10.20
CA PRO A 208 6.33 -29.14 -11.31
C PRO A 208 5.29 -28.04 -11.22
N VAL A 209 5.16 -27.25 -12.29
CA VAL A 209 4.24 -26.10 -12.37
C VAL A 209 3.44 -26.16 -13.67
N ARG A 210 2.12 -25.98 -13.57
CA ARG A 210 1.21 -25.84 -14.73
C ARG A 210 0.35 -24.60 -14.61
N ILE A 211 0.29 -23.81 -15.67
CA ILE A 211 -0.62 -22.65 -15.78
C ILE A 211 -1.80 -23.07 -16.66
N GLU A 212 -2.98 -23.19 -16.07
CA GLU A 212 -4.23 -23.47 -16.80
C GLU A 212 -4.99 -22.18 -17.16
N ASP A 213 -4.75 -21.09 -16.41
CA ASP A 213 -5.24 -19.75 -16.74
C ASP A 213 -4.08 -18.79 -17.12
N PRO A 214 -3.67 -18.75 -18.40
CA PRO A 214 -2.61 -17.87 -18.87
C PRO A 214 -3.01 -16.40 -18.91
N VAL A 215 -4.31 -16.08 -18.80
CA VAL A 215 -4.78 -14.71 -18.67
C VAL A 215 -4.53 -14.21 -17.26
N GLY A 216 -4.92 -15.01 -16.26
CA GLY A 216 -4.74 -14.69 -14.83
C GLY A 216 -3.30 -14.76 -14.35
N CYS A 217 -2.48 -15.64 -14.92
CA CYS A 217 -1.06 -15.78 -14.60
C CYS A 217 -0.23 -15.88 -15.88
N ARG A 218 0.54 -14.85 -16.18
CA ARG A 218 1.34 -14.80 -17.42
C ARG A 218 2.67 -15.52 -17.28
N ARG A 219 3.20 -15.56 -16.06
CA ARG A 219 4.49 -16.14 -15.73
C ARG A 219 4.51 -16.63 -14.29
N PHE A 220 5.05 -17.82 -14.08
CA PHE A 220 5.24 -18.42 -12.76
C PHE A 220 6.65 -18.97 -12.65
N VAL A 221 7.35 -18.62 -11.57
CA VAL A 221 8.67 -19.12 -11.24
C VAL A 221 8.60 -19.89 -9.94
N ALA A 222 9.11 -21.12 -9.95
CA ALA A 222 9.34 -21.91 -8.75
C ALA A 222 10.83 -22.22 -8.59
N ARG A 223 11.39 -21.99 -7.40
CA ARG A 223 12.76 -22.36 -7.06
C ARG A 223 12.79 -23.07 -5.71
N ARG A 224 13.52 -24.17 -5.61
CA ARG A 224 13.63 -24.96 -4.39
C ARG A 224 14.93 -24.65 -3.64
N VAL A 225 14.84 -24.56 -2.32
CA VAL A 225 15.98 -24.56 -1.39
C VAL A 225 15.76 -25.70 -0.40
N THR A 226 16.75 -26.56 -0.23
CA THR A 226 16.67 -27.75 0.64
C THR A 226 17.62 -27.60 1.83
N GLY A 227 17.18 -28.04 3.00
CA GLY A 227 18.00 -28.06 4.22
C GLY A 227 18.26 -26.67 4.83
N VAL A 228 17.33 -25.73 4.70
CA VAL A 228 17.33 -24.47 5.45
C VAL A 228 17.09 -24.79 6.93
N ASP A 229 17.80 -24.12 7.83
CA ASP A 229 17.52 -24.17 9.27
C ASP A 229 16.26 -23.35 9.59
N PRO A 230 15.13 -23.97 9.98
CA PRO A 230 13.90 -23.26 10.27
C PRO A 230 13.99 -22.37 11.52
N THR A 231 14.99 -22.60 12.37
CA THR A 231 15.19 -21.86 13.62
C THR A 231 16.18 -20.69 13.48
N ALA A 232 16.79 -20.54 12.30
CA ALA A 232 17.73 -19.46 12.04
C ALA A 232 17.02 -18.09 12.15
N PRO A 233 17.55 -17.15 12.96
CA PRO A 233 16.97 -15.83 13.04
C PRO A 233 17.32 -15.01 11.80
N SER A 234 16.39 -14.16 11.36
CA SER A 234 16.69 -13.13 10.36
C SER A 234 17.80 -12.21 10.86
N PRO A 235 18.77 -11.82 10.02
CA PRO A 235 19.83 -10.93 10.46
C PRO A 235 19.27 -9.56 10.87
N TRP A 236 19.88 -8.91 11.86
CA TRP A 236 19.33 -7.70 12.47
C TRP A 236 19.09 -6.57 11.47
N TRP A 237 19.99 -6.35 10.52
CA TRP A 237 19.84 -5.31 9.50
C TRP A 237 18.56 -5.48 8.68
N MET A 238 18.13 -6.72 8.41
CA MET A 238 16.90 -7.04 7.68
C MET A 238 15.68 -6.80 8.56
N GLN A 239 15.72 -7.26 9.82
CA GLN A 239 14.64 -7.02 10.78
C GLN A 239 14.39 -5.53 10.99
N ARG A 240 15.47 -4.74 11.13
CA ARG A 240 15.41 -3.27 11.25
C ARG A 240 14.72 -2.65 10.03
N ARG A 241 15.09 -3.04 8.81
CA ARG A 241 14.47 -2.54 7.57
C ARG A 241 13.00 -2.89 7.47
N LEU A 242 12.61 -4.12 7.85
CA LEU A 242 11.21 -4.53 7.90
C LEU A 242 10.42 -3.69 8.90
N LEU A 243 10.94 -3.51 10.11
CA LEU A 243 10.30 -2.68 11.15
C LEU A 243 10.12 -1.23 10.68
N ALA A 244 11.16 -0.62 10.12
CA ALA A 244 11.11 0.73 9.55
C ALA A 244 10.11 0.84 8.38
N ALA A 245 9.91 -0.23 7.62
CA ALA A 245 8.90 -0.31 6.56
C ALA A 245 7.49 -0.67 7.08
N GLY A 246 7.28 -0.75 8.40
CA GLY A 246 6.00 -1.06 9.04
C GLY A 246 5.63 -2.55 9.07
N MET A 247 6.59 -3.45 8.83
CA MET A 247 6.40 -4.91 8.86
C MET A 247 7.06 -5.54 10.08
N ARG A 248 6.32 -6.44 10.74
CA ARG A 248 6.85 -7.23 11.86
C ARG A 248 7.67 -8.41 11.32
N PRO A 249 8.91 -8.61 11.80
CA PRO A 249 9.66 -9.84 11.55
C PRO A 249 8.97 -11.07 12.15
N LEU A 250 8.88 -12.16 11.39
CA LEU A 250 8.18 -13.41 11.76
C LEU A 250 9.09 -14.63 11.75
N GLY A 251 10.23 -14.57 11.07
CA GLY A 251 11.16 -15.69 10.88
C GLY A 251 11.81 -15.63 9.50
N LEU A 252 12.99 -16.25 9.35
CA LEU A 252 13.86 -16.03 8.19
C LEU A 252 13.15 -16.20 6.83
N ALA A 253 12.39 -17.28 6.65
CA ALA A 253 11.72 -17.53 5.37
C ALA A 253 10.65 -16.48 5.02
N VAL A 254 9.85 -16.04 6.00
CA VAL A 254 8.85 -14.97 5.79
C VAL A 254 9.53 -13.61 5.65
N ASP A 255 10.55 -13.35 6.44
CA ASP A 255 11.24 -12.06 6.46
C ASP A 255 12.00 -11.80 5.18
N VAL A 256 12.65 -12.83 4.61
CA VAL A 256 13.35 -12.73 3.34
C VAL A 256 12.37 -12.43 2.20
N THR A 257 11.21 -13.11 2.15
CA THR A 257 10.20 -12.85 1.10
C THR A 257 9.61 -11.44 1.22
N ASN A 258 9.30 -10.99 2.44
CA ASN A 258 8.86 -9.61 2.69
C ASN A 258 9.94 -8.57 2.35
N TYR A 259 11.19 -8.84 2.72
CA TYR A 259 12.33 -7.98 2.45
C TYR A 259 12.54 -7.81 0.96
N VAL A 260 12.57 -8.90 0.19
CA VAL A 260 12.79 -8.83 -1.27
C VAL A 260 11.58 -8.20 -1.99
N MET A 261 10.36 -8.40 -1.47
CA MET A 261 9.18 -7.67 -1.97
C MET A 261 9.33 -6.17 -1.79
N LEU A 262 9.83 -5.70 -0.65
CA LEU A 262 10.09 -4.29 -0.41
C LEU A 262 11.30 -3.79 -1.22
N GLU A 263 12.38 -4.58 -1.33
CA GLU A 263 13.60 -4.24 -2.07
C GLU A 263 13.29 -4.05 -3.56
N LEU A 264 12.65 -5.04 -4.20
CA LEU A 264 12.50 -5.12 -5.66
C LEU A 264 11.10 -4.80 -6.17
N GLY A 265 10.07 -4.93 -5.33
CA GLY A 265 8.66 -4.74 -5.72
C GLY A 265 7.94 -6.00 -6.17
N GLN A 266 8.57 -7.17 -6.10
CA GLN A 266 7.97 -8.47 -6.45
C GLN A 266 7.46 -9.14 -5.17
N PRO A 267 6.14 -9.23 -4.93
CA PRO A 267 5.63 -10.10 -3.89
C PRO A 267 6.01 -11.56 -4.18
N LEU A 268 6.44 -12.24 -3.13
CA LEU A 268 6.90 -13.62 -3.15
C LEU A 268 6.14 -14.42 -2.11
N HIS A 269 6.07 -15.73 -2.32
CA HIS A 269 5.58 -16.65 -1.31
C HIS A 269 6.51 -17.85 -1.20
N ALA A 270 6.41 -18.57 -0.09
CA ALA A 270 7.21 -19.73 0.20
C ALA A 270 6.28 -20.84 0.70
N PHE A 271 6.34 -21.99 0.04
CA PHE A 271 5.62 -23.20 0.45
C PHE A 271 6.57 -24.13 1.18
N ASP A 272 6.06 -24.84 2.19
CA ASP A 272 6.71 -26.02 2.72
C ASP A 272 6.67 -27.14 1.66
N ALA A 273 7.84 -27.56 1.18
CA ALA A 273 7.94 -28.56 0.12
C ALA A 273 7.40 -29.94 0.55
N ASP A 274 7.47 -30.26 1.85
CA ASP A 274 7.00 -31.53 2.38
C ASP A 274 5.47 -31.59 2.51
N LEU A 275 4.81 -30.43 2.47
CA LEU A 275 3.35 -30.30 2.52
C LEU A 275 2.69 -30.21 1.13
N LEU A 276 3.47 -30.01 0.07
CA LEU A 276 2.95 -29.97 -1.30
C LEU A 276 2.61 -31.37 -1.82
N ASP A 277 1.40 -31.53 -2.35
CA ASP A 277 0.95 -32.77 -2.98
C ASP A 277 1.04 -32.69 -4.51
N GLY A 278 2.21 -33.00 -5.07
CA GLY A 278 2.41 -33.06 -6.52
C GLY A 278 2.57 -31.69 -7.20
N PRO A 279 2.12 -31.52 -8.46
CA PRO A 279 2.37 -30.30 -9.23
C PRO A 279 1.57 -29.11 -8.71
N ILE A 280 2.20 -27.93 -8.70
CA ILE A 280 1.51 -26.65 -8.51
C ILE A 280 0.73 -26.32 -9.79
N VAL A 281 -0.56 -26.09 -9.65
CA VAL A 281 -1.47 -25.76 -10.76
C VAL A 281 -2.14 -24.42 -10.50
N VAL A 282 -1.99 -23.50 -11.45
CA VAL A 282 -2.65 -22.18 -11.42
C VAL A 282 -3.91 -22.23 -12.27
N ARG A 283 -5.07 -22.02 -11.64
CA ARG A 283 -6.39 -22.08 -12.30
C ARG A 283 -7.39 -21.12 -11.65
N ARG A 284 -8.55 -20.94 -12.28
CA ARG A 284 -9.69 -20.25 -11.65
C ARG A 284 -10.37 -21.14 -10.60
N ALA A 285 -10.99 -20.49 -9.63
CA ALA A 285 -11.85 -21.15 -8.66
C ALA A 285 -13.11 -21.71 -9.32
N GLN A 286 -13.64 -22.77 -8.73
CA GLN A 286 -14.99 -23.23 -9.03
C GLN A 286 -16.00 -22.49 -8.15
N GLN A 287 -17.24 -22.34 -8.64
CA GLN A 287 -18.28 -21.65 -7.89
C GLN A 287 -18.50 -22.29 -6.51
N GLY A 288 -18.28 -21.53 -5.43
CA GLY A 288 -18.49 -22.00 -4.07
C GLY A 288 -17.38 -22.90 -3.53
N GLU A 289 -16.26 -23.03 -4.25
CA GLU A 289 -15.02 -23.64 -3.74
C GLU A 289 -14.56 -22.90 -2.47
N LYS A 290 -13.86 -23.61 -1.58
CA LYS A 290 -13.44 -23.05 -0.29
C LYS A 290 -11.93 -23.12 -0.12
N LEU A 291 -11.39 -22.14 0.60
CA LEU A 291 -9.99 -22.07 1.00
C LEU A 291 -9.90 -21.49 2.42
N THR A 292 -9.10 -22.13 3.28
CA THR A 292 -8.70 -21.56 4.56
C THR A 292 -7.37 -20.82 4.37
N THR A 293 -7.36 -19.50 4.59
CA THR A 293 -6.15 -18.67 4.45
C THR A 293 -5.30 -18.66 5.72
N LEU A 294 -4.07 -18.13 5.62
CA LEU A 294 -3.09 -18.03 6.73
C LEU A 294 -3.62 -17.30 7.99
N ASP A 295 -4.64 -16.45 7.84
CA ASP A 295 -5.33 -15.80 8.97
C ASP A 295 -6.35 -16.72 9.69
N GLY A 296 -6.44 -17.99 9.29
CA GLY A 296 -7.37 -18.99 9.82
C GLY A 296 -8.81 -18.83 9.35
N SER A 297 -9.09 -17.92 8.41
CA SER A 297 -10.45 -17.67 7.92
C SER A 297 -10.82 -18.57 6.74
N ASP A 298 -12.00 -19.19 6.82
CA ASP A 298 -12.59 -19.93 5.70
C ASP A 298 -13.26 -18.97 4.71
N ARG A 299 -12.86 -19.06 3.44
CA ARG A 299 -13.33 -18.17 2.37
C ARG A 299 -14.10 -18.95 1.33
N VAL A 300 -15.27 -18.42 0.94
CA VAL A 300 -16.04 -18.93 -0.20
C VAL A 300 -15.58 -18.19 -1.44
N LEU A 301 -15.07 -18.94 -2.41
CA LEU A 301 -14.42 -18.42 -3.60
C LEU A 301 -15.43 -18.15 -4.72
N ASP A 302 -15.09 -17.17 -5.54
CA ASP A 302 -15.82 -16.74 -6.72
C ASP A 302 -15.09 -17.20 -7.98
N PRO A 303 -15.77 -17.56 -9.08
CA PRO A 303 -15.11 -18.05 -10.30
C PRO A 303 -14.09 -17.08 -10.92
N ASP A 304 -14.16 -15.79 -10.60
CA ASP A 304 -13.14 -14.82 -11.00
C ASP A 304 -11.86 -14.88 -10.14
N ASP A 305 -11.85 -15.61 -9.02
CA ASP A 305 -10.66 -15.77 -8.18
C ASP A 305 -9.66 -16.70 -8.86
N ILE A 306 -8.39 -16.29 -8.87
CA ILE A 306 -7.27 -17.11 -9.33
C ILE A 306 -6.72 -17.86 -8.10
N LEU A 307 -6.55 -19.16 -8.24
CA LEU A 307 -6.05 -20.03 -7.19
C LEU A 307 -4.71 -20.63 -7.59
N ILE A 308 -3.91 -20.86 -6.56
CA ILE A 308 -2.79 -21.79 -6.59
C ILE A 308 -3.29 -23.07 -5.95
N THR A 309 -3.15 -24.18 -6.65
CA THR A 309 -3.66 -25.50 -6.22
C THR A 309 -2.58 -26.56 -6.37
N ASP A 310 -2.75 -27.67 -5.69
CA ASP A 310 -1.99 -28.91 -5.89
C ASP A 310 -2.95 -30.13 -5.92
N GLY A 311 -2.42 -31.34 -5.72
CA GLY A 311 -3.18 -32.59 -5.66
C GLY A 311 -4.21 -32.64 -4.53
N SER A 312 -4.03 -31.86 -3.46
CA SER A 312 -4.93 -31.79 -2.31
C SER A 312 -6.08 -30.80 -2.50
N GLY A 313 -5.91 -29.79 -3.37
CA GLY A 313 -6.90 -28.76 -3.65
C GLY A 313 -6.31 -27.35 -3.65
N PRO A 314 -7.11 -26.30 -3.35
CA PRO A 314 -6.62 -24.93 -3.19
C PRO A 314 -5.61 -24.78 -2.04
N ILE A 315 -4.44 -24.25 -2.35
CA ILE A 315 -3.36 -23.97 -1.39
C ILE A 315 -3.03 -22.48 -1.30
N GLY A 316 -3.69 -21.62 -2.08
CA GLY A 316 -3.53 -20.17 -2.00
C GLY A 316 -4.52 -19.40 -2.87
N LEU A 317 -4.90 -18.21 -2.39
CA LEU A 317 -5.60 -17.20 -3.18
C LEU A 317 -4.53 -16.34 -3.85
N ALA A 318 -4.30 -16.60 -5.13
CA ALA A 318 -3.17 -16.04 -5.88
C ALA A 318 -3.09 -14.51 -5.74
N ALA A 319 -1.88 -14.00 -5.54
CA ALA A 319 -1.57 -12.58 -5.36
C ALA A 319 -2.17 -11.91 -4.10
N VAL A 320 -3.01 -12.60 -3.33
CA VAL A 320 -3.73 -12.01 -2.18
C VAL A 320 -3.21 -12.60 -0.87
N MET A 321 -3.32 -13.92 -0.68
CA MET A 321 -2.92 -14.57 0.56
C MET A 321 -2.71 -16.09 0.36
N GLY A 322 -1.66 -16.64 0.99
CA GLY A 322 -1.44 -18.08 1.03
C GLY A 322 -2.55 -18.84 1.76
N GLY A 323 -2.65 -20.14 1.47
CA GLY A 323 -3.47 -21.08 2.23
C GLY A 323 -2.72 -21.60 3.45
N ALA A 324 -3.48 -22.03 4.47
CA ALA A 324 -2.90 -22.57 5.70
C ALA A 324 -2.28 -23.98 5.53
N SER A 325 -2.66 -24.72 4.48
CA SER A 325 -2.26 -26.13 4.31
C SER A 325 -0.79 -26.33 3.95
N THR A 326 -0.14 -25.33 3.36
CA THR A 326 1.24 -25.37 2.88
C THR A 326 2.11 -24.28 3.51
N GLU A 327 1.62 -23.71 4.63
CA GLU A 327 2.30 -22.66 5.40
C GLU A 327 3.65 -23.16 5.93
N ILE A 328 4.67 -22.31 5.79
CA ILE A 328 5.98 -22.53 6.40
C ILE A 328 5.90 -22.43 7.93
N SER A 329 6.55 -23.35 8.62
CA SER A 329 6.54 -23.46 10.08
C SER A 329 7.95 -23.50 10.66
N ASP A 330 8.05 -23.59 11.98
CA ASP A 330 9.29 -23.79 12.74
C ASP A 330 9.96 -25.16 12.47
N LYS A 331 9.38 -25.97 11.57
CA LYS A 331 9.90 -27.29 11.17
C LYS A 331 10.27 -27.37 9.69
N THR A 332 9.97 -26.33 8.90
CA THR A 332 10.14 -26.36 7.44
C THR A 332 11.62 -26.21 7.07
N SER A 333 12.24 -27.29 6.60
CA SER A 333 13.63 -27.24 6.10
C SER A 333 13.72 -27.12 4.58
N ASP A 334 12.69 -27.56 3.86
CA ASP A 334 12.65 -27.55 2.40
C ASP A 334 11.58 -26.57 1.92
N VAL A 335 12.01 -25.59 1.14
CA VAL A 335 11.18 -24.45 0.73
C VAL A 335 11.06 -24.40 -0.79
N VAL A 336 9.83 -24.29 -1.29
CA VAL A 336 9.55 -23.93 -2.68
C VAL A 336 9.13 -22.46 -2.74
N ILE A 337 9.98 -21.64 -3.35
CA ILE A 337 9.78 -20.21 -3.52
C ILE A 337 8.91 -19.97 -4.75
N GLU A 338 7.81 -19.24 -4.58
CA GLU A 338 6.94 -18.73 -5.61
C GLU A 338 7.32 -17.29 -5.98
N ALA A 339 7.53 -17.03 -7.28
CA ALA A 339 7.51 -15.69 -7.84
C ALA A 339 6.69 -15.67 -9.14
N ALA A 340 5.51 -15.04 -9.09
CA ALA A 340 4.56 -15.06 -10.18
C ALA A 340 4.15 -13.65 -10.64
N ASN A 341 3.62 -13.57 -11.87
CA ASN A 341 3.05 -12.37 -12.45
C ASN A 341 1.56 -12.59 -12.73
N TRP A 342 0.73 -11.80 -12.06
CA TRP A 342 -0.73 -11.94 -12.03
C TRP A 342 -1.43 -10.83 -12.80
N ASP A 343 -2.63 -11.10 -13.29
CA ASP A 343 -3.51 -10.13 -13.92
C ASP A 343 -4.02 -9.07 -12.92
N PRO A 344 -3.63 -7.79 -13.04
CA PRO A 344 -3.96 -6.77 -12.04
C PRO A 344 -5.48 -6.59 -11.79
N PRO A 345 -6.35 -6.55 -12.81
CA PRO A 345 -7.80 -6.49 -12.59
C PRO A 345 -8.37 -7.67 -11.81
N SER A 346 -7.91 -8.90 -12.07
CA SER A 346 -8.34 -10.09 -11.33
C SER A 346 -7.95 -10.00 -9.85
N VAL A 347 -6.72 -9.56 -9.57
CA VAL A 347 -6.23 -9.37 -8.20
C VAL A 347 -7.02 -8.28 -7.47
N ALA A 348 -7.25 -7.14 -8.12
CA ALA A 348 -8.03 -6.03 -7.55
C ALA A 348 -9.44 -6.48 -7.13
N ARG A 349 -10.12 -7.24 -8.00
CA ARG A 349 -11.45 -7.80 -7.70
C ARG A 349 -11.40 -8.77 -6.52
N ALA A 350 -10.45 -9.71 -6.51
CA ALA A 350 -10.29 -10.69 -5.44
C ALA A 350 -10.02 -10.01 -4.09
N ALA A 351 -9.06 -9.08 -4.03
CA ALA A 351 -8.70 -8.37 -2.80
C ALA A 351 -9.88 -7.59 -2.20
N ARG A 352 -10.67 -6.88 -3.04
CA ARG A 352 -11.86 -6.13 -2.59
C ARG A 352 -13.01 -7.07 -2.19
N ARG A 353 -13.26 -8.15 -2.95
CA ARG A 353 -14.29 -9.16 -2.67
C ARG A 353 -14.05 -9.82 -1.31
N HIS A 354 -12.81 -10.24 -1.05
CA HIS A 354 -12.41 -10.95 0.16
C HIS A 354 -11.98 -10.04 1.32
N LYS A 355 -11.97 -8.71 1.10
CA LYS A 355 -11.56 -7.69 2.06
C LYS A 355 -10.14 -7.90 2.60
N LEU A 356 -9.23 -8.27 1.70
CA LEU A 356 -7.82 -8.56 2.00
C LEU A 356 -6.89 -7.61 1.22
N PRO A 357 -6.68 -6.37 1.69
CA PRO A 357 -5.72 -5.45 1.07
C PRO A 357 -4.28 -5.78 1.52
N SER A 358 -3.80 -6.98 1.20
CA SER A 358 -2.44 -7.42 1.56
C SER A 358 -1.37 -6.64 0.81
N GLU A 359 -0.13 -6.68 1.31
CA GLU A 359 1.02 -6.04 0.66
C GLU A 359 1.32 -6.61 -0.73
N ALA A 360 1.00 -7.90 -0.94
CA ALA A 360 1.04 -8.53 -2.26
C ALA A 360 -0.05 -7.99 -3.18
N ALA A 361 -1.31 -7.96 -2.71
CA ALA A 361 -2.44 -7.50 -3.51
C ALA A 361 -2.29 -6.04 -3.93
N LYS A 362 -1.85 -5.17 -3.02
CA LYS A 362 -1.59 -3.74 -3.29
C LYS A 362 -0.59 -3.52 -4.44
N ARG A 363 0.42 -4.38 -4.56
CA ARG A 363 1.43 -4.32 -5.63
C ARG A 363 0.90 -4.90 -6.92
N PHE A 364 0.39 -6.13 -6.87
CA PHE A 364 -0.11 -6.80 -8.06
C PHE A 364 -1.32 -6.10 -8.70
N GLU A 365 -2.22 -5.46 -7.92
CA GLU A 365 -3.34 -4.69 -8.46
C GLU A 365 -2.91 -3.44 -9.27
N ARG A 366 -1.65 -3.00 -9.10
CA ARG A 366 -1.05 -1.83 -9.77
C ARG A 366 -0.02 -2.21 -10.83
N GLY A 367 0.14 -3.51 -11.10
CA GLY A 367 1.16 -4.02 -12.01
C GLY A 367 2.52 -4.22 -11.34
N VAL A 368 3.07 -5.42 -11.52
CA VAL A 368 4.45 -5.78 -11.11
C VAL A 368 5.24 -6.12 -12.37
N ASP A 369 6.52 -5.76 -12.40
CA ASP A 369 7.44 -6.05 -13.49
C ASP A 369 7.45 -7.56 -13.83
N PRO A 370 6.95 -7.99 -15.00
CA PRO A 370 6.83 -9.41 -15.34
C PRO A 370 8.19 -10.09 -15.59
N THR A 371 9.28 -9.33 -15.65
CA THR A 371 10.64 -9.86 -15.80
C THR A 371 11.32 -10.16 -14.47
N LEU A 372 10.75 -9.69 -13.35
CA LEU A 372 11.41 -9.67 -12.04
C LEU A 372 11.36 -11.01 -11.30
N GLY A 373 10.38 -11.87 -11.60
CA GLY A 373 10.17 -13.15 -10.91
C GLY A 373 11.44 -14.01 -10.73
N PRO A 374 12.21 -14.31 -11.80
CA PRO A 374 13.44 -15.08 -11.68
C PRO A 374 14.51 -14.43 -10.77
N VAL A 375 14.68 -13.11 -10.86
CA VAL A 375 15.68 -12.35 -10.09
C VAL A 375 15.28 -12.33 -8.61
N ALA A 376 14.02 -12.04 -8.33
CA ALA A 376 13.50 -12.01 -6.97
C ALA A 376 13.52 -13.40 -6.30
N ALA A 377 13.11 -14.45 -7.01
CA ALA A 377 13.20 -15.83 -6.50
C ALA A 377 14.64 -16.25 -6.21
N ARG A 378 15.59 -15.83 -7.05
CA ARG A 378 17.02 -16.08 -6.81
C ARG A 378 17.52 -15.32 -5.59
N ARG A 379 17.18 -14.03 -5.46
CA ARG A 379 17.54 -13.19 -4.32
C ARG A 379 17.03 -13.77 -2.99
N VAL A 380 15.79 -14.27 -2.96
CA VAL A 380 15.24 -14.98 -1.80
C VAL A 380 16.07 -16.23 -1.49
N ALA A 381 16.35 -17.07 -2.50
CA ALA A 381 17.12 -18.29 -2.31
C ALA A 381 18.54 -18.02 -1.77
N ASP A 382 19.23 -17.01 -2.31
CA ASP A 382 20.57 -16.63 -1.85
C ASP A 382 20.56 -16.12 -0.40
N LEU A 383 19.57 -15.32 -0.01
CA LEU A 383 19.41 -14.83 1.37
C LEU A 383 19.07 -15.97 2.35
N LEU A 384 18.19 -16.90 1.95
CA LEU A 384 17.87 -18.08 2.75
C LEU A 384 19.12 -18.93 2.98
N VAL A 385 19.92 -19.19 1.94
CA VAL A 385 21.15 -19.97 2.10
C VAL A 385 22.21 -19.24 2.90
N THR A 386 22.34 -17.93 2.72
CA THR A 386 23.31 -17.12 3.46
C THR A 386 23.06 -17.13 4.97
N TYR A 387 21.79 -17.05 5.40
CA TYR A 387 21.45 -16.87 6.81
C TYR A 387 20.86 -18.11 7.48
N GLY A 388 20.28 -19.03 6.72
CA GLY A 388 19.69 -20.29 7.20
C GLY A 388 20.41 -21.54 6.71
N GLY A 389 21.43 -21.40 5.85
CA GLY A 389 22.11 -22.55 5.25
C GLY A 389 21.25 -23.30 4.23
N GLY A 390 21.60 -24.55 3.96
CA GLY A 390 20.96 -25.37 2.94
C GLY A 390 21.58 -25.20 1.55
N THR A 391 20.86 -25.62 0.52
CA THR A 391 21.36 -25.65 -0.86
C THR A 391 20.25 -25.28 -1.85
N ILE A 392 20.57 -24.35 -2.75
CA ILE A 392 19.68 -23.93 -3.84
C ILE A 392 19.70 -25.00 -4.93
N ALA A 393 18.53 -25.39 -5.44
CA ALA A 393 18.46 -26.20 -6.64
C ALA A 393 19.13 -25.48 -7.83
N GLU A 394 19.90 -26.22 -8.65
CA GLU A 394 20.63 -25.66 -9.80
C GLU A 394 19.68 -25.02 -10.81
N VAL A 395 18.51 -25.64 -11.02
CA VAL A 395 17.46 -25.19 -11.93
C VAL A 395 16.35 -24.46 -11.18
N ALA A 396 15.55 -23.69 -11.93
CA ALA A 396 14.25 -23.14 -11.52
C ALA A 396 13.21 -23.50 -12.58
N SER A 397 11.99 -23.81 -12.14
CA SER A 397 10.86 -23.93 -13.05
C SER A 397 10.43 -22.53 -13.47
N ILE A 398 10.49 -22.23 -14.77
CA ILE A 398 10.03 -20.96 -15.32
C ILE A 398 8.97 -21.29 -16.38
N VAL A 399 7.71 -21.04 -16.05
CA VAL A 399 6.57 -21.35 -16.92
C VAL A 399 5.90 -20.05 -17.37
N GLY A 400 5.60 -19.94 -18.67
CA GLY A 400 5.06 -18.73 -19.28
C GLY A 400 6.14 -17.70 -19.64
N GLU A 401 5.72 -16.60 -20.27
CA GLU A 401 6.62 -15.58 -20.82
C GLU A 401 6.13 -14.16 -20.53
N ALA A 402 7.08 -13.25 -20.33
CA ALA A 402 6.79 -11.82 -20.22
C ALA A 402 6.57 -11.24 -21.63
N GLN A 403 5.38 -10.72 -21.91
CA GLN A 403 5.08 -10.05 -23.17
C GLN A 403 5.85 -8.73 -23.28
N ARG A 404 6.61 -8.55 -24.36
CA ARG A 404 7.35 -7.31 -24.62
C ARG A 404 6.38 -6.13 -24.76
N ARG A 405 6.80 -4.96 -24.27
CA ARG A 405 6.11 -3.69 -24.47
C ARG A 405 6.20 -3.25 -25.93
N GLU A 406 5.10 -2.71 -26.45
CA GLU A 406 5.05 -2.14 -27.79
C GLU A 406 5.79 -0.80 -27.84
N VAL A 407 6.20 -0.40 -29.05
CA VAL A 407 6.78 0.93 -29.29
C VAL A 407 5.63 1.91 -29.45
N ILE A 408 5.65 2.98 -28.68
CA ILE A 408 4.72 4.09 -28.81
C ILE A 408 5.41 5.17 -29.64
N THR A 409 4.71 5.65 -30.68
CA THR A 409 5.21 6.69 -31.58
C THR A 409 4.39 7.97 -31.40
N ILE A 410 5.05 9.10 -31.24
CA ILE A 410 4.44 10.42 -31.13
C ILE A 410 5.14 11.44 -32.03
N CYS A 411 4.47 12.52 -32.41
CA CYS A 411 5.15 13.66 -33.02
C CYS A 411 6.17 14.24 -32.04
N ALA A 412 7.36 14.59 -32.50
CA ALA A 412 8.45 15.04 -31.65
C ALA A 412 8.16 16.35 -30.89
N ASP A 413 7.27 17.18 -31.42
CA ASP A 413 6.81 18.41 -30.79
C ASP A 413 5.57 18.22 -29.90
N LEU A 414 5.00 17.01 -29.79
CA LEU A 414 3.81 16.76 -28.98
C LEU A 414 3.99 17.16 -27.50
N PRO A 415 5.10 16.82 -26.81
CA PRO A 415 5.31 17.26 -25.42
C PRO A 415 5.28 18.78 -25.28
N ARG A 416 5.92 19.51 -26.20
CA ARG A 416 5.90 20.97 -26.25
C ARG A 416 4.50 21.53 -26.47
N ARG A 417 3.74 20.99 -27.44
CA ARG A 417 2.39 21.47 -27.75
C ARG A 417 1.41 21.29 -26.59
N VAL A 418 1.49 20.16 -25.88
CA VAL A 418 0.56 19.82 -24.80
C VAL A 418 0.94 20.56 -23.51
N SER A 419 2.22 20.56 -23.13
CA SER A 419 2.68 21.19 -21.89
C SER A 419 2.83 22.70 -21.99
N GLY A 420 3.06 23.23 -23.19
CA GLY A 420 3.43 24.64 -23.40
C GLY A 420 4.87 24.97 -22.97
N ILE A 421 5.63 24.01 -22.43
CA ILE A 421 7.05 24.18 -22.09
C ILE A 421 7.86 24.14 -23.39
N ASP A 422 8.89 24.97 -23.51
CA ASP A 422 9.80 24.96 -24.66
C ASP A 422 10.74 23.73 -24.59
N ILE A 423 10.23 22.58 -25.07
CA ILE A 423 10.91 21.29 -25.07
C ILE A 423 11.32 20.96 -26.51
N ASP A 424 12.63 20.75 -26.72
CA ASP A 424 13.14 20.20 -27.97
C ASP A 424 13.13 18.66 -27.96
N ALA A 425 13.29 18.06 -29.14
CA ALA A 425 13.22 16.60 -29.31
C ALA A 425 14.33 15.87 -28.53
N SER A 426 15.54 16.44 -28.45
CA SER A 426 16.64 15.88 -27.65
C SER A 426 16.30 15.80 -26.17
N THR A 427 15.75 16.88 -25.61
CA THR A 427 15.32 16.94 -24.21
C THR A 427 14.21 15.92 -23.95
N ALA A 428 13.26 15.77 -24.88
CA ALA A 428 12.22 14.76 -24.76
C ALA A 428 12.79 13.33 -24.79
N VAL A 429 13.74 13.03 -25.67
CA VAL A 429 14.43 11.72 -25.72
C VAL A 429 15.18 11.44 -24.42
N GLU A 430 15.92 12.42 -23.90
CA GLU A 430 16.65 12.29 -22.64
C GLU A 430 15.70 12.04 -21.46
N ALA A 431 14.63 12.81 -21.34
CA ALA A 431 13.63 12.61 -20.30
C ALA A 431 12.99 11.21 -20.37
N LEU A 432 12.65 10.74 -21.57
CA LEU A 432 12.09 9.40 -21.78
C LEU A 432 13.09 8.29 -21.41
N ARG A 433 14.38 8.48 -21.70
CA ARG A 433 15.44 7.55 -21.29
C ARG A 433 15.61 7.51 -19.77
N THR A 434 15.57 8.68 -19.11
CA THR A 434 15.64 8.79 -17.65
C THR A 434 14.56 7.96 -16.96
N VAL A 435 13.32 7.99 -17.49
CA VAL A 435 12.20 7.21 -16.92
C VAL A 435 12.18 5.74 -17.35
N GLY A 436 13.21 5.29 -18.06
CA GLY A 436 13.42 3.90 -18.44
C GLY A 436 12.85 3.51 -19.80
N CYS A 437 12.63 4.43 -20.73
CA CYS A 437 12.27 4.07 -22.11
C CYS A 437 13.52 3.88 -22.97
N GLU A 438 13.49 2.89 -23.87
CA GLU A 438 14.35 2.89 -25.05
C GLU A 438 13.76 3.92 -26.02
N ALA A 439 14.31 5.13 -26.04
CA ALA A 439 13.80 6.24 -26.83
C ALA A 439 14.80 6.72 -27.90
N GLU A 440 14.28 7.01 -29.08
CA GLU A 440 15.01 7.59 -30.20
C GLU A 440 14.13 8.58 -30.98
N GLN A 441 14.77 9.48 -31.72
CA GLN A 441 14.11 10.36 -32.68
C GLN A 441 14.32 9.81 -34.09
N ASP A 442 13.25 9.74 -34.86
CA ASP A 442 13.25 9.40 -36.28
C ASP A 442 12.52 10.50 -37.06
N GLY A 443 13.28 11.42 -37.65
CA GLY A 443 12.73 12.61 -38.31
C GLY A 443 11.90 13.47 -37.35
N ASP A 444 10.61 13.64 -37.68
CA ASP A 444 9.64 14.42 -36.89
C ASP A 444 8.88 13.57 -35.85
N GLU A 445 9.29 12.30 -35.66
CA GLU A 445 8.70 11.38 -34.70
C GLU A 445 9.66 11.03 -33.57
N LEU A 446 9.09 10.79 -32.39
CA LEU A 446 9.74 10.15 -31.26
C LEU A 446 9.17 8.74 -31.11
N ARG A 447 10.06 7.76 -31.00
CA ARG A 447 9.72 6.35 -30.79
C ARG A 447 10.26 5.93 -29.44
N ALA A 448 9.38 5.50 -28.55
CA ALA A 448 9.75 5.09 -27.20
C ALA A 448 9.17 3.71 -26.90
N ARG A 449 10.02 2.79 -26.44
CA ARG A 449 9.60 1.52 -25.86
C ARG A 449 9.75 1.60 -24.34
N PRO A 450 8.65 1.57 -23.58
CA PRO A 450 8.72 1.57 -22.13
C PRO A 450 9.39 0.30 -21.60
N SER A 451 10.14 0.43 -20.51
CA SER A 451 10.62 -0.73 -19.76
C SER A 451 9.48 -1.55 -19.16
N MET A 452 9.75 -2.81 -18.85
CA MET A 452 8.73 -3.78 -18.43
C MET A 452 8.04 -3.43 -17.10
N TRP A 453 8.72 -2.68 -16.21
CA TRP A 453 8.16 -2.18 -14.94
C TRP A 453 7.25 -0.95 -15.11
N ARG A 454 7.23 -0.30 -16.28
CA ARG A 454 6.39 0.87 -16.58
C ARG A 454 5.05 0.42 -17.15
N SER A 455 4.21 -0.11 -16.29
CA SER A 455 2.92 -0.66 -16.72
C SER A 455 1.88 0.35 -17.13
N ASP A 456 2.04 1.56 -16.63
CA ASP A 456 1.26 2.76 -16.88
C ASP A 456 1.45 3.31 -18.29
N ILE A 457 2.65 3.26 -18.87
CA ILE A 457 2.91 3.82 -20.20
C ILE A 457 2.33 2.92 -21.29
N THR A 458 1.19 3.32 -21.83
CA THR A 458 0.42 2.59 -22.86
C THR A 458 -0.14 3.48 -23.97
N ASP A 459 -0.15 4.79 -23.76
CA ASP A 459 -0.70 5.80 -24.67
C ASP A 459 0.33 6.92 -24.98
N PRO A 460 0.26 7.55 -26.17
CA PRO A 460 1.04 8.75 -26.50
C PRO A 460 1.11 9.84 -25.42
N TYR A 461 0.03 10.10 -24.69
CA TYR A 461 -0.01 11.15 -23.67
C TYR A 461 0.65 10.74 -22.36
N ASP A 462 0.85 9.44 -22.10
CA ASP A 462 1.66 8.97 -20.98
C ASP A 462 3.14 9.37 -21.20
N LEU A 463 3.64 9.28 -22.43
CA LEU A 463 4.98 9.78 -22.77
C LEU A 463 5.09 11.29 -22.58
N VAL A 464 4.03 12.04 -22.91
CA VAL A 464 3.98 13.50 -22.72
C VAL A 464 4.02 13.86 -21.24
N GLU A 465 3.26 13.14 -20.41
CA GLU A 465 3.28 13.31 -18.95
C GLU A 465 4.70 13.13 -18.41
N GLU A 466 5.38 12.05 -18.81
CA GLU A 466 6.71 11.73 -18.33
C GLU A 466 7.76 12.76 -18.73
N VAL A 467 7.72 13.23 -19.98
CA VAL A 467 8.60 14.32 -20.43
C VAL A 467 8.33 15.59 -19.63
N ALA A 468 7.07 16.01 -19.50
CA ALA A 468 6.72 17.23 -18.80
C ALA A 468 7.08 17.18 -17.30
N ARG A 469 6.93 16.01 -16.67
CA ARG A 469 7.23 15.77 -15.26
C ARG A 469 8.72 15.84 -14.98
N ILE A 470 9.55 15.19 -15.81
CA ILE A 470 11.01 15.23 -15.67
C ILE A 470 11.57 16.62 -15.97
N VAL A 471 11.02 17.30 -16.97
CA VAL A 471 11.42 18.69 -17.27
C VAL A 471 11.00 19.64 -16.14
N GLY A 472 9.85 19.41 -15.51
CA GLY A 472 9.35 20.12 -14.35
C GLY A 472 8.06 20.90 -14.65
N TYR A 473 6.99 20.60 -13.90
CA TYR A 473 5.69 21.28 -14.04
C TYR A 473 5.75 22.75 -13.64
N ASP A 474 6.70 23.16 -12.82
CA ASP A 474 6.96 24.57 -12.46
C ASP A 474 7.34 25.44 -13.67
N LYS A 475 7.77 24.81 -14.78
CA LYS A 475 8.11 25.50 -16.04
C LYS A 475 6.92 25.68 -16.98
N VAL A 476 5.75 25.13 -16.66
CA VAL A 476 4.53 25.31 -17.47
C VAL A 476 4.11 26.78 -17.43
N PRO A 477 4.05 27.48 -18.57
CA PRO A 477 3.71 28.90 -18.56
C PRO A 477 2.22 29.12 -18.27
N SER A 478 1.92 30.09 -17.41
CA SER A 478 0.55 30.53 -17.16
C SER A 478 0.05 31.42 -18.31
N VAL A 479 -0.46 30.80 -19.38
CA VAL A 479 -1.03 31.51 -20.54
C VAL A 479 -2.56 31.43 -20.53
N LEU A 480 -3.23 32.58 -20.49
CA LEU A 480 -4.69 32.62 -20.58
C LEU A 480 -5.15 32.18 -21.99
N PRO A 481 -6.03 31.18 -22.11
CA PRO A 481 -6.55 30.77 -23.41
C PRO A 481 -7.49 31.82 -23.99
N ALA A 482 -7.46 31.99 -25.31
CA ALA A 482 -8.42 32.83 -26.03
C ALA A 482 -9.78 32.11 -26.14
N ALA A 483 -10.61 32.27 -25.11
CA ALA A 483 -11.97 31.75 -25.14
C ALA A 483 -12.87 32.56 -26.09
N PRO A 484 -13.77 31.92 -26.87
CA PRO A 484 -14.73 32.64 -27.69
C PRO A 484 -15.71 33.43 -26.81
N ALA A 485 -16.36 34.45 -27.39
CA ALA A 485 -17.37 35.24 -26.69
C ALA A 485 -18.51 34.34 -26.17
N GLY A 486 -18.60 34.21 -24.85
CA GLY A 486 -19.63 33.41 -24.19
C GLY A 486 -21.02 34.04 -24.31
N ARG A 487 -22.06 33.21 -24.21
CA ARG A 487 -23.48 33.66 -24.18
C ARG A 487 -23.92 34.19 -22.80
N GLY A 488 -23.03 34.16 -21.82
CA GLY A 488 -23.33 34.48 -20.42
C GLY A 488 -24.30 33.50 -19.77
N LEU A 489 -24.94 33.93 -18.69
CA LEU A 489 -25.90 33.10 -17.93
C LEU A 489 -27.21 32.88 -18.71
N THR A 490 -27.70 31.64 -18.69
CA THR A 490 -29.02 31.28 -19.23
C THR A 490 -30.15 31.97 -18.46
N LYS A 491 -31.34 32.08 -19.07
CA LYS A 491 -32.54 32.63 -18.41
C LYS A 491 -32.84 31.93 -17.09
N ARG A 492 -32.71 30.59 -17.06
CA ARG A 492 -32.95 29.75 -15.87
C ARG A 492 -31.96 30.05 -14.75
N GLN A 493 -30.66 30.15 -15.08
CA GLN A 493 -29.62 30.52 -14.11
C GLN A 493 -29.86 31.91 -13.51
N ARG A 494 -30.20 32.90 -14.35
CA ARG A 494 -30.53 34.26 -13.89
C ARG A 494 -31.76 34.28 -12.98
N LEU A 495 -32.80 33.55 -13.35
CA LEU A 495 -34.03 33.46 -12.58
C LEU A 495 -33.78 32.83 -11.20
N ARG A 496 -33.07 31.70 -11.15
CA ARG A 496 -32.73 31.02 -9.90
C ARG A 496 -31.98 31.94 -8.93
N ARG A 497 -30.95 32.65 -9.42
CA ARG A 497 -30.21 33.66 -8.63
C ARG A 497 -31.13 34.77 -8.13
N ARG A 498 -31.99 35.31 -8.99
CA ARG A 498 -32.95 36.36 -8.61
C ARG A 498 -33.94 35.91 -7.54
N VAL A 499 -34.45 34.67 -7.65
CA VAL A 499 -35.36 34.09 -6.65
C VAL A 499 -34.65 33.94 -5.30
N GLY A 500 -33.41 33.42 -5.31
CA GLY A 500 -32.63 33.26 -4.07
C GLY A 500 -32.36 34.58 -3.38
N LEU A 501 -31.91 35.58 -4.16
CA LEU A 501 -31.70 36.94 -3.66
C LEU A 501 -32.99 37.58 -3.12
N ALA A 502 -34.12 37.38 -3.82
CA ALA A 502 -35.40 37.90 -3.37
C ALA A 502 -35.83 37.26 -2.05
N ILE A 503 -35.73 35.94 -1.89
CA ILE A 503 -36.09 35.24 -0.66
C ILE A 503 -35.18 35.67 0.50
N ALA A 504 -33.86 35.76 0.25
CA ALA A 504 -32.90 36.23 1.24
C ALA A 504 -33.17 37.68 1.68
N ALA A 505 -33.54 38.57 0.74
CA ALA A 505 -33.92 39.95 1.06
C ALA A 505 -35.16 40.07 1.95
N HIS A 506 -35.98 39.02 2.04
CA HIS A 506 -37.13 38.92 2.96
C HIS A 506 -36.78 38.26 4.30
N GLY A 507 -35.49 38.08 4.62
CA GLY A 507 -35.02 37.60 5.91
C GLY A 507 -34.90 36.08 6.05
N TYR A 508 -35.01 35.33 4.94
CA TYR A 508 -34.78 33.89 4.94
C TYR A 508 -33.30 33.56 4.73
N VAL A 509 -32.85 32.46 5.32
CA VAL A 509 -31.48 31.95 5.21
C VAL A 509 -31.47 30.73 4.30
N GLU A 510 -30.58 30.72 3.31
CA GLU A 510 -30.39 29.55 2.44
C GLU A 510 -29.69 28.43 3.22
N VAL A 511 -30.19 27.20 3.10
CA VAL A 511 -29.57 26.00 3.67
C VAL A 511 -29.28 24.97 2.58
N LEU A 512 -28.23 24.18 2.78
CA LEU A 512 -27.87 23.05 1.92
C LEU A 512 -28.10 21.77 2.71
N SER A 513 -29.08 20.97 2.30
CA SER A 513 -29.38 19.69 2.94
C SER A 513 -28.82 18.52 2.13
N TYR A 514 -28.50 17.42 2.82
CA TYR A 514 -28.16 16.18 2.13
C TYR A 514 -29.33 15.72 1.26
N PRO A 515 -29.07 15.17 0.06
CA PRO A 515 -30.13 14.67 -0.81
C PRO A 515 -30.69 13.32 -0.37
N PHE A 516 -30.44 12.89 0.87
CA PHE A 516 -30.78 11.59 1.42
C PHE A 516 -31.91 11.71 2.44
N ILE A 517 -32.91 10.84 2.33
CA ILE A 517 -34.08 10.76 3.20
C ILE A 517 -34.43 9.31 3.50
N GLY A 518 -35.29 9.11 4.51
CA GLY A 518 -35.79 7.79 4.90
C GLY A 518 -37.31 7.71 4.96
N GLU A 519 -37.82 6.50 5.20
CA GLU A 519 -39.27 6.27 5.39
C GLU A 519 -39.85 7.10 6.54
N ALA A 520 -39.05 7.35 7.58
CA ALA A 520 -39.43 8.20 8.70
C ALA A 520 -39.73 9.64 8.28
N ASP A 521 -39.06 10.16 7.24
CA ASP A 521 -39.30 11.50 6.71
C ASP A 521 -40.66 11.58 6.02
N PHE A 522 -41.02 10.55 5.25
CA PHE A 522 -42.34 10.47 4.61
C PHE A 522 -43.46 10.32 5.64
N ALA A 523 -43.23 9.53 6.69
CA ALA A 523 -44.16 9.42 7.82
C ALA A 523 -44.31 10.75 8.57
N GLY A 524 -43.21 11.47 8.83
CA GLY A 524 -43.23 12.79 9.47
C GLY A 524 -43.96 13.85 8.62
N LEU A 525 -43.87 13.75 7.30
CA LEU A 525 -44.65 14.55 6.35
C LEU A 525 -46.11 14.08 6.20
N GLN A 526 -46.49 12.97 6.83
CA GLN A 526 -47.83 12.36 6.76
C GLN A 526 -48.27 12.07 5.32
N LEU A 527 -47.34 11.58 4.49
CA LEU A 527 -47.67 11.20 3.11
C LEU A 527 -48.39 9.86 3.08
N ASP A 528 -49.47 9.76 2.31
CA ASP A 528 -50.16 8.49 2.07
C ASP A 528 -49.24 7.49 1.34
N ALA A 529 -49.50 6.20 1.50
CA ALA A 529 -48.71 5.13 0.88
C ALA A 529 -48.68 5.22 -0.66
N THR A 530 -49.73 5.79 -1.27
CA THR A 530 -49.86 5.98 -2.72
C THR A 530 -49.32 7.33 -3.20
N ASP A 531 -48.75 8.16 -2.33
CA ASP A 531 -48.19 9.46 -2.72
C ASP A 531 -46.96 9.27 -3.60
N GLY A 532 -46.95 9.89 -4.78
CA GLY A 532 -45.84 9.77 -5.75
C GLY A 532 -44.48 10.22 -5.19
N ARG A 533 -44.44 11.07 -4.15
CA ARG A 533 -43.19 11.45 -3.48
C ARG A 533 -42.55 10.29 -2.70
N ARG A 534 -43.29 9.23 -2.37
CA ARG A 534 -42.72 8.02 -1.77
C ARG A 534 -41.98 7.15 -2.79
N VAL A 535 -42.24 7.33 -4.08
CA VAL A 535 -41.51 6.64 -5.15
C VAL A 535 -40.15 7.30 -5.30
N SER A 536 -39.14 6.70 -4.69
CA SER A 536 -37.78 7.24 -4.64
C SER A 536 -36.74 6.22 -5.12
N MET A 537 -35.58 6.74 -5.53
CA MET A 537 -34.41 5.92 -5.80
C MET A 537 -33.70 5.56 -4.50
N ARG A 538 -33.51 4.26 -4.28
CA ARG A 538 -32.68 3.74 -3.19
C ARG A 538 -31.21 3.66 -3.61
N LEU A 539 -30.32 4.14 -2.75
CA LEU A 539 -28.88 3.92 -2.88
C LEU A 539 -28.54 2.45 -2.59
N ALA A 540 -27.65 1.86 -3.40
CA ALA A 540 -27.18 0.50 -3.17
C ALA A 540 -26.30 0.39 -1.91
N ASN A 541 -25.57 1.46 -1.58
CA ASN A 541 -24.59 1.54 -0.50
C ASN A 541 -24.71 2.87 0.27
N PRO A 542 -25.83 3.10 0.99
CA PRO A 542 -26.01 4.35 1.71
C PRO A 542 -25.01 4.49 2.87
N LEU A 543 -24.63 5.72 3.20
CA LEU A 543 -23.84 6.03 4.41
C LEU A 543 -24.59 5.64 5.70
N SER A 544 -25.92 5.66 5.66
CA SER A 544 -26.79 5.27 6.76
C SER A 544 -28.02 4.53 6.22
N ASP A 545 -28.32 3.36 6.79
CA ASP A 545 -29.51 2.58 6.42
C ASP A 545 -30.83 3.29 6.76
N SER A 546 -30.79 4.29 7.65
CA SER A 546 -31.95 5.10 8.01
C SER A 546 -32.32 6.14 6.96
N GLU A 547 -31.37 6.56 6.11
CA GLU A 547 -31.60 7.53 5.04
C GLU A 547 -31.11 6.99 3.68
N PRO A 548 -31.68 5.87 3.18
CA PRO A 548 -31.15 5.19 2.00
C PRO A 548 -31.74 5.72 0.68
N LEU A 549 -32.66 6.69 0.73
CA LEU A 549 -33.46 7.13 -0.42
C LEU A 549 -33.02 8.52 -0.90
N LEU A 550 -33.04 8.77 -2.21
CA LEU A 550 -32.84 10.11 -2.77
C LEU A 550 -34.10 10.97 -2.58
N ARG A 551 -33.92 12.24 -2.24
CA ARG A 551 -35.06 13.12 -1.95
C ARG A 551 -35.94 13.38 -3.19
N THR A 552 -37.25 13.21 -3.02
CA THR A 552 -38.28 13.58 -4.00
C THR A 552 -38.87 14.97 -3.71
N THR A 553 -38.51 15.56 -2.56
CA THR A 553 -38.92 16.88 -2.09
C THR A 553 -37.84 17.49 -1.19
N LEU A 554 -37.75 18.82 -1.13
CA LEU A 554 -36.77 19.55 -0.29
C LEU A 554 -37.22 19.68 1.18
N LEU A 555 -38.49 19.39 1.48
CA LEU A 555 -39.08 19.65 2.80
C LEU A 555 -38.40 18.88 3.94
N PRO A 556 -38.05 17.58 3.83
CA PRO A 556 -37.39 16.86 4.92
C PRO A 556 -36.10 17.53 5.38
N GLY A 557 -35.25 17.93 4.44
CA GLY A 557 -33.99 18.63 4.73
C GLY A 557 -34.22 19.97 5.44
N LEU A 558 -35.18 20.76 4.96
CA LEU A 558 -35.57 22.03 5.57
C LEU A 558 -36.14 21.85 6.98
N LEU A 559 -37.01 20.87 7.21
CA LEU A 559 -37.60 20.57 8.51
C LEU A 559 -36.56 20.05 9.51
N LYS A 560 -35.62 19.21 9.06
CA LYS A 560 -34.48 18.79 9.89
C LYS A 560 -33.60 19.98 10.29
N ALA A 561 -33.33 20.90 9.35
CA ALA A 561 -32.59 22.12 9.64
C ALA A 561 -33.35 23.01 10.64
N LEU A 562 -34.67 23.15 10.48
CA LEU A 562 -35.53 23.88 11.43
C LEU A 562 -35.50 23.24 12.82
N SER A 563 -35.71 21.92 12.91
CA SER A 563 -35.68 21.16 14.17
C SER A 563 -34.32 21.27 14.88
N ARG A 564 -33.21 21.22 14.13
CA ARG A 564 -31.87 21.36 14.70
C ARG A 564 -31.65 22.74 15.32
N ASN A 565 -32.11 23.80 14.66
CA ASN A 565 -31.89 25.16 15.13
C ASN A 565 -32.83 25.50 16.30
N THR A 566 -34.10 25.10 16.24
CA THR A 566 -35.06 25.26 17.34
C THR A 566 -34.61 24.49 18.59
N GLY A 567 -34.11 23.26 18.43
CA GLY A 567 -33.49 22.48 19.52
C GLY A 567 -32.24 23.12 20.13
N ARG A 568 -31.63 24.11 19.45
CA ARG A 568 -30.51 24.93 19.94
C ARG A 568 -30.96 26.32 20.43
N GLY A 569 -32.26 26.53 20.63
CA GLY A 569 -32.82 27.78 21.17
C GLY A 569 -33.09 28.88 20.14
N GLN A 570 -32.88 28.63 18.83
CA GLN A 570 -33.21 29.58 17.78
C GLN A 570 -34.68 29.42 17.37
N LEU A 571 -35.55 30.27 17.91
CA LEU A 571 -37.00 30.13 17.74
C LEU A 571 -37.58 30.96 16.57
N ASN A 572 -36.85 31.95 16.08
CA ASN A 572 -37.28 32.83 14.99
C ASN A 572 -36.42 32.58 13.74
N LEU A 573 -36.92 31.75 12.82
CA LEU A 573 -36.17 31.27 11.66
C LEU A 573 -37.01 31.36 10.39
N GLY A 574 -36.43 31.89 9.32
CA GLY A 574 -36.90 31.69 7.94
C GLY A 574 -35.82 30.92 7.19
N LEU A 575 -36.12 29.73 6.68
CA LEU A 575 -35.17 28.90 5.94
C LEU A 575 -35.69 28.64 4.52
N PHE A 576 -34.80 28.59 3.54
CA PHE A 576 -35.11 28.15 2.19
C PHE A 576 -33.98 27.32 1.59
N GLU A 577 -34.27 26.54 0.57
CA GLU A 577 -33.27 25.77 -0.17
C GLU A 577 -33.63 25.78 -1.67
N GLN A 578 -32.61 25.91 -2.51
CA GLN A 578 -32.71 25.68 -3.95
C GLN A 578 -31.89 24.45 -4.32
N GLY A 579 -32.54 23.30 -4.48
CA GLY A 579 -31.85 22.04 -4.73
C GLY A 579 -32.60 21.11 -5.67
N THR A 580 -31.87 20.16 -6.24
CA THR A 580 -32.42 19.14 -7.13
C THR A 580 -33.20 18.11 -6.32
N VAL A 581 -34.31 17.65 -6.89
CA VAL A 581 -35.07 16.47 -6.45
C VAL A 581 -34.97 15.37 -7.50
N PHE A 582 -35.14 14.12 -7.09
CA PHE A 582 -34.97 12.95 -7.95
C PHE A 582 -36.33 12.25 -8.10
N LEU A 583 -36.99 12.46 -9.24
CA LEU A 583 -38.32 11.96 -9.51
C LEU A 583 -38.24 10.77 -10.47
N PRO A 584 -38.23 9.52 -9.99
CA PRO A 584 -38.25 8.37 -10.88
C PRO A 584 -39.59 8.29 -11.65
N PRO A 585 -39.59 7.78 -12.89
CA PRO A 585 -40.83 7.46 -13.58
C PRO A 585 -41.62 6.40 -12.79
N LEU A 586 -42.95 6.50 -12.80
CA LEU A 586 -43.85 5.64 -12.02
C LEU A 586 -43.95 4.21 -12.56
N GLU A 587 -43.63 3.99 -13.85
CA GLU A 587 -43.67 2.68 -14.54
C GLU A 587 -42.45 2.51 -15.46
N ASP A 588 -42.02 1.26 -15.67
CA ASP A 588 -41.07 0.80 -16.70
C ASP A 588 -39.73 1.55 -16.80
N ARG A 589 -39.02 1.69 -15.68
CA ARG A 589 -37.64 2.18 -15.72
C ARG A 589 -36.70 1.10 -16.28
N PRO A 590 -35.98 1.37 -17.39
CA PRO A 590 -34.97 0.43 -17.87
C PRO A 590 -33.80 0.36 -16.89
N LYS A 591 -33.20 -0.82 -16.78
CA LYS A 591 -31.94 -0.99 -16.05
C LYS A 591 -30.86 -0.19 -16.79
N ALA A 592 -30.16 0.68 -16.07
CA ALA A 592 -29.04 1.41 -16.67
C ALA A 592 -28.01 0.42 -17.26
N PRO A 593 -27.60 0.60 -18.52
CA PRO A 593 -26.56 -0.24 -19.10
C PRO A 593 -25.23 -0.03 -18.36
N LYS A 594 -24.42 -1.09 -18.29
CA LYS A 594 -23.03 -0.99 -17.83
C LYS A 594 -22.15 -0.85 -19.06
N LEU A 595 -21.75 0.38 -19.37
CA LEU A 595 -20.86 0.66 -20.51
C LEU A 595 -19.41 0.56 -20.08
N GLY A 596 -18.53 0.11 -20.98
CA GLY A 596 -17.09 0.16 -20.80
C GLY A 596 -16.52 1.57 -21.00
N VAL A 597 -15.18 1.66 -20.99
CA VAL A 597 -14.43 2.94 -21.09
C VAL A 597 -13.50 2.98 -22.31
N GLU A 598 -13.44 1.88 -23.05
CA GLU A 598 -12.62 1.67 -24.25
C GLU A 598 -13.03 2.55 -25.44
N HIS A 599 -14.27 3.05 -25.46
CA HIS A 599 -14.72 4.00 -26.46
C HIS A 599 -15.78 4.95 -25.90
N ARG A 600 -15.99 6.07 -26.60
CA ARG A 600 -17.13 6.94 -26.34
C ARG A 600 -18.43 6.13 -26.51
N PRO A 601 -19.39 6.22 -25.56
CA PRO A 601 -20.72 5.66 -25.74
C PRO A 601 -21.38 6.12 -27.04
N SER A 602 -22.01 5.19 -27.75
CA SER A 602 -22.85 5.50 -28.90
C SER A 602 -24.06 6.34 -28.49
N ASP A 603 -24.65 7.06 -29.45
CA ASP A 603 -25.85 7.87 -29.19
C ASP A 603 -27.02 7.02 -28.66
N GLU A 604 -27.08 5.72 -28.99
CA GLU A 604 -28.10 4.81 -28.49
C GLU A 604 -27.85 4.40 -27.03
N GLU A 605 -26.61 4.08 -26.68
CA GLU A 605 -26.22 3.80 -25.29
C GLU A 605 -26.42 5.02 -24.38
N LEU A 606 -26.14 6.23 -24.89
CA LEU A 606 -26.42 7.47 -24.17
C LEU A 606 -27.93 7.64 -23.91
N LYS A 607 -28.79 7.39 -24.90
CA LYS A 607 -30.24 7.44 -24.71
C LYS A 607 -30.73 6.41 -23.68
N GLN A 608 -30.16 5.21 -23.68
CA GLN A 608 -30.51 4.18 -22.70
C GLN A 608 -30.09 4.57 -21.28
N LEU A 609 -28.90 5.19 -21.12
CA LEU A 609 -28.47 5.77 -19.86
C LEU A 609 -29.42 6.87 -19.40
N GLU A 610 -29.75 7.83 -20.27
CA GLU A 610 -30.67 8.93 -19.97
C GLU A 610 -32.06 8.43 -19.58
N ALA A 611 -32.60 7.44 -20.30
CA ALA A 611 -33.89 6.81 -20.00
C ALA A 611 -33.89 6.10 -18.63
N ALA A 612 -32.73 5.64 -18.18
CA ALA A 612 -32.56 5.06 -16.87
C ALA A 612 -32.36 6.09 -15.76
N LEU A 613 -32.25 7.41 -16.02
CA LEU A 613 -32.08 8.43 -14.98
C LEU A 613 -33.45 8.95 -14.47
N PRO A 614 -33.57 9.34 -13.19
CA PRO A 614 -34.77 10.01 -12.70
C PRO A 614 -34.88 11.40 -13.33
N TYR A 615 -36.11 11.92 -13.45
CA TYR A 615 -36.31 13.31 -13.81
C TYR A 615 -35.81 14.22 -12.68
N GLN A 616 -34.95 15.17 -13.02
CA GLN A 616 -34.26 16.06 -12.08
C GLN A 616 -34.62 17.53 -12.37
N PRO A 617 -35.81 18.01 -11.99
CA PRO A 617 -36.16 19.40 -12.19
C PRO A 617 -35.34 20.27 -11.23
N LEU A 618 -34.44 21.08 -11.79
CA LEU A 618 -33.71 22.13 -11.08
C LEU A 618 -33.93 23.51 -11.67
#